data_AF-A0A935GEJ6-F1
#
_entry.id   AF-A0A935GEJ6-F1
#
_cell.length_a   1.000
_cell.length_b   1.000
_cell.length_c   1.000
_cell.angle_alpha   90.00
_cell.angle_beta   90.00
_cell.angle_gamma   90.00
#
_symmetry.space_group_name_H-M   'P 1'
#
loop_
_entity.id
_entity.type
_entity.pdbx_description
1 polymer ?
#
loop_
_entity_poly.entity_id
_entity_poly.type
_entity_poly.pdbx_seq_one_letter_code
_entity_poly.pdbx_strand_id
1 'polypeptide(L)'
;MDSDTIKSLNARGLIAINIDSKTELLFTNRWQKLTSYKDAKHDKDFYIAFPEAIEYVEVQFKNDRKQFYRNTTGMPLEIGSLVAVEANPGHDIGVVCLTGREVIQQMKRKKSKNNNGELLNLYRIAKENDIDKFLDAIKNEEKVIKQTKKISKKKA
;
A
#
# COMPACT_ATOMS: atom_id res chain seq x y z
N MET A 1 -11.41 21.63 -21.76
CA MET A 1 -10.76 21.30 -20.48
C MET A 1 -9.43 20.70 -20.86
N ASP A 2 -8.39 21.52 -20.81
CA ASP A 2 -7.12 21.21 -21.45
C ASP A 2 -6.49 19.95 -20.83
N SER A 3 -6.12 19.02 -21.70
CA SER A 3 -5.55 17.71 -21.38
C SER A 3 -4.13 17.78 -20.78
N ASP A 4 -3.63 18.98 -20.53
CA ASP A 4 -2.21 19.24 -20.23
C ASP A 4 -1.86 19.14 -18.73
N THR A 5 -2.87 19.03 -17.85
CA THR A 5 -2.65 19.13 -16.38
C THR A 5 -2.77 17.83 -15.61
N ILE A 6 -3.02 16.67 -16.24
CA ILE A 6 -3.07 15.38 -15.52
C ILE A 6 -1.83 14.54 -15.84
N LYS A 7 -0.75 14.74 -15.08
CA LYS A 7 0.35 13.77 -15.02
C LYS A 7 -0.01 12.70 -14.00
N SER A 8 -0.58 11.59 -14.45
CA SER A 8 -0.89 10.45 -13.59
C SER A 8 0.34 9.56 -13.40
N LEU A 9 0.76 9.37 -12.16
CA LEU A 9 1.84 8.43 -11.83
C LEU A 9 1.22 7.19 -11.19
N ASN A 10 1.19 6.09 -11.94
CA ASN A 10 0.64 4.82 -11.46
C ASN A 10 1.74 3.98 -10.84
N ALA A 11 1.61 3.68 -9.55
CA ALA A 11 2.45 2.71 -8.88
C ALA A 11 1.68 2.02 -7.76
N ARG A 12 1.77 0.68 -7.70
CA ARG A 12 1.30 -0.10 -6.53
C ARG A 12 -0.21 0.07 -6.26
N GLY A 13 -1.00 0.25 -7.32
CA GLY A 13 -2.43 0.54 -7.20
C GLY A 13 -2.75 1.98 -6.85
N LEU A 14 -1.79 2.83 -6.50
CA LEU A 14 -2.01 4.28 -6.36
C LEU A 14 -1.80 4.99 -7.69
N ILE A 15 -2.67 5.97 -7.92
CA ILE A 15 -2.56 6.97 -8.97
C ILE A 15 -2.37 8.31 -8.26
N ALA A 16 -1.19 8.90 -8.42
CA ALA A 16 -1.01 10.30 -8.07
C ALA A 16 -1.59 11.15 -9.22
N ILE A 17 -2.64 11.92 -8.95
CA ILE A 17 -3.19 12.92 -9.88
C ILE A 17 -2.72 14.29 -9.41
N ASN A 18 -2.09 15.04 -10.31
CA ASN A 18 -1.81 16.45 -10.07
C ASN A 18 -3.04 17.25 -10.54
N ILE A 19 -3.67 18.00 -9.65
CA ILE A 19 -4.81 18.88 -9.94
C ILE A 19 -4.43 20.25 -9.37
N ASP A 20 -4.30 21.26 -10.22
CA ASP A 20 -4.06 22.66 -9.81
C ASP A 20 -2.93 22.84 -8.78
N SER A 21 -1.76 22.23 -9.04
CA SER A 21 -0.57 22.23 -8.17
C SER A 21 -0.68 21.40 -6.87
N LYS A 22 -1.82 20.76 -6.61
CA LYS A 22 -2.01 19.81 -5.51
C LYS A 22 -1.89 18.38 -6.04
N THR A 23 -1.13 17.55 -5.34
CA THR A 23 -1.04 16.13 -5.67
C THR A 23 -2.01 15.34 -4.81
N GLU A 24 -3.00 14.71 -5.43
CA GLU A 24 -3.93 13.80 -4.76
C GLU A 24 -3.57 12.35 -5.07
N LEU A 25 -3.57 11.50 -4.05
CA LEU A 25 -3.32 10.07 -4.17
C LEU A 25 -4.65 9.34 -4.21
N LEU A 26 -4.96 8.72 -5.34
CA LEU A 26 -6.17 7.93 -5.53
C LEU A 26 -5.81 6.45 -5.66
N PHE A 27 -6.48 5.61 -4.88
CA PHE A 27 -6.30 4.17 -5.00
C PHE A 27 -7.14 3.61 -6.14
N THR A 28 -6.52 2.75 -6.96
CA THR A 28 -7.15 2.05 -8.08
C THR A 28 -6.97 0.56 -7.94
N ASN A 29 -8.10 -0.12 -7.76
CA ASN A 29 -8.17 -1.58 -7.63
C ASN A 29 -8.05 -2.30 -8.97
N ARG A 30 -7.59 -1.65 -10.05
CA ARG A 30 -7.55 -2.26 -11.40
C ARG A 30 -6.70 -3.54 -11.47
N TRP A 31 -5.86 -3.82 -10.46
CA TRP A 31 -5.03 -5.03 -10.32
C TRP A 31 -5.13 -5.76 -8.97
N GLN A 32 -6.11 -5.43 -8.13
CA GLN A 32 -6.37 -6.28 -6.97
C GLN A 32 -7.26 -7.45 -7.38
N LYS A 33 -7.02 -8.66 -6.84
CA LYS A 33 -8.05 -9.71 -6.80
C LYS A 33 -9.32 -8.99 -6.35
N LEU A 34 -10.42 -9.11 -7.10
CA LEU A 34 -11.72 -8.65 -6.62
C LEU A 34 -11.87 -9.17 -5.19
N THR A 35 -11.64 -8.33 -4.20
CA THR A 35 -12.29 -8.49 -2.92
C THR A 35 -13.77 -8.37 -3.29
N SER A 36 -14.68 -9.10 -2.64
CA SER A 36 -16.11 -9.09 -3.02
C SER A 36 -16.82 -7.74 -2.75
N TYR A 37 -16.04 -6.67 -2.72
CA TYR A 37 -16.25 -5.25 -2.46
C TYR A 37 -17.11 -4.55 -3.53
N LYS A 38 -18.22 -5.18 -3.89
CA LYS A 38 -19.39 -4.44 -4.36
C LYS A 38 -20.62 -4.68 -3.50
N ASP A 39 -20.59 -5.73 -2.68
CA ASP A 39 -21.72 -6.07 -1.81
C ASP A 39 -21.31 -5.81 -0.35
N ALA A 40 -22.18 -5.07 0.33
CA ALA A 40 -22.07 -4.57 1.70
C ALA A 40 -21.17 -3.34 1.87
N LYS A 41 -21.83 -2.18 1.92
CA LYS A 41 -21.51 -1.16 2.93
C LYS A 41 -21.05 -1.88 4.19
N HIS A 42 -19.87 -1.53 4.69
CA HIS A 42 -19.37 -1.93 6.01
C HIS A 42 -20.50 -2.04 7.04
N ASP A 43 -20.97 -3.26 7.30
CA ASP A 43 -21.84 -3.52 8.44
C ASP A 43 -20.97 -3.23 9.67
N LYS A 44 -21.27 -2.11 10.35
CA LYS A 44 -20.62 -1.73 11.61
C LYS A 44 -20.68 -2.86 12.63
N ASP A 45 -21.71 -3.70 12.53
CA ASP A 45 -21.94 -4.90 13.34
C ASP A 45 -20.85 -5.97 13.18
N PHE A 46 -20.16 -6.03 12.04
CA PHE A 46 -19.07 -7.00 11.83
C PHE A 46 -17.83 -6.68 12.67
N TYR A 47 -17.47 -5.40 12.78
CA TYR A 47 -16.34 -4.98 13.63
C TYR A 47 -16.64 -5.15 15.11
N ILE A 48 -17.91 -5.08 15.49
CA ILE A 48 -18.38 -5.38 16.85
C ILE A 48 -18.23 -6.89 17.14
N ALA A 49 -18.52 -7.75 16.16
CA ALA A 49 -18.40 -9.20 16.29
C ALA A 49 -16.95 -9.73 16.19
N PHE A 50 -16.06 -9.03 15.50
CA PHE A 50 -14.66 -9.44 15.29
C PHE A 50 -13.68 -8.26 15.47
N PRO A 51 -13.42 -7.83 16.72
CA PRO A 51 -12.51 -6.72 16.99
C PRO A 51 -11.08 -6.99 16.51
N GLU A 52 -10.65 -8.27 16.54
CA GLU A 52 -9.33 -8.72 16.05
C GLU A 52 -9.09 -8.43 14.56
N ALA A 53 -10.15 -8.25 13.76
CA ALA A 53 -10.04 -7.95 12.34
C ALA A 53 -9.52 -6.52 12.07
N ILE A 54 -9.55 -5.63 13.07
CA ILE A 54 -8.98 -4.28 13.02
C ILE A 54 -7.47 -4.32 13.28
N GLU A 55 -6.98 -5.39 13.91
CA GLU A 55 -5.59 -5.49 14.35
C GLU A 55 -4.60 -5.82 13.22
N TYR A 56 -5.06 -6.32 12.07
CA TYR A 56 -4.18 -6.78 11.01
C TYR A 56 -4.43 -6.07 9.69
N VAL A 57 -3.35 -5.73 9.00
CA VAL A 57 -3.39 -5.10 7.68
C VAL A 57 -2.40 -5.73 6.73
N GLU A 58 -2.73 -5.76 5.43
CA GLU A 58 -1.76 -6.07 4.38
C GLU A 58 -1.25 -4.78 3.75
N VAL A 59 0.07 -4.61 3.71
CA VAL A 59 0.73 -3.44 3.15
C VAL A 59 1.52 -3.85 1.90
N GLN A 60 1.37 -3.08 0.82
CA GLN A 60 2.08 -3.24 -0.45
C GLN A 60 3.22 -2.23 -0.59
N PHE A 61 4.37 -2.73 -1.03
CA PHE A 61 5.60 -1.96 -1.29
C PHE A 61 5.99 -2.04 -2.77
N LYS A 62 7.26 -1.75 -3.07
CA LYS A 62 7.83 -1.87 -4.42
C LYS A 62 7.86 -3.32 -4.92
N ASN A 63 7.72 -3.47 -6.25
CA ASN A 63 7.91 -4.72 -6.99
C ASN A 63 7.07 -5.90 -6.45
N ASP A 64 5.77 -5.66 -6.23
CA ASP A 64 4.80 -6.65 -5.74
C ASP A 64 5.09 -7.26 -4.37
N ARG A 65 6.08 -6.75 -3.64
CA ARG A 65 6.30 -7.13 -2.24
C ARG A 65 5.09 -6.68 -1.42
N LYS A 66 4.42 -7.65 -0.79
CA LYS A 66 3.32 -7.45 0.14
C LYS A 66 3.63 -8.19 1.43
N GLN A 67 3.30 -7.56 2.55
CA GLN A 67 3.55 -8.14 3.87
C GLN A 67 2.44 -7.74 4.84
N PHE A 68 2.17 -8.60 5.80
CA PHE A 68 1.17 -8.36 6.84
C PHE A 68 1.80 -7.69 8.05
N TYR A 69 1.08 -6.75 8.64
CA TYR A 69 1.50 -5.98 9.82
C TYR A 69 0.39 -5.96 10.86
N ARG A 70 0.80 -5.79 12.12
CA ARG A 70 -0.12 -5.58 13.24
C ARG A 70 -0.30 -4.08 13.50
N ASN A 71 -1.54 -3.62 13.52
CA ASN A 71 -1.93 -2.28 13.94
C ASN A 71 -2.06 -2.23 15.46
N THR A 72 -0.93 -2.10 16.16
CA THR A 72 -0.90 -2.03 17.63
C THR A 72 -1.55 -0.78 18.20
N THR A 73 -1.65 0.29 17.41
CA THR A 73 -2.22 1.57 17.84
C THR A 73 -3.75 1.61 17.67
N GLY A 74 -4.34 0.64 16.96
CA GLY A 74 -5.79 0.60 16.72
C GLY A 74 -6.31 1.77 15.88
N MET A 75 -5.46 2.37 15.05
CA MET A 75 -5.86 3.49 14.20
C MET A 75 -6.85 3.02 13.13
N PRO A 76 -7.87 3.83 12.78
CA PRO A 76 -8.74 3.52 11.65
C PRO A 76 -7.92 3.62 10.36
N LEU A 77 -7.79 2.50 9.64
CA LEU A 77 -7.06 2.41 8.39
C LEU A 77 -8.00 2.01 7.26
N GLU A 78 -7.92 2.75 6.16
CA GLU A 78 -8.67 2.47 4.94
C GLU A 78 -7.73 1.94 3.85
N ILE A 79 -8.30 1.18 2.92
CA ILE A 79 -7.57 0.70 1.74
C ILE A 79 -7.11 1.92 0.92
N GLY A 80 -5.84 1.92 0.50
CA GLY A 80 -5.22 3.04 -0.19
C GLY A 80 -4.48 4.03 0.71
N SER A 81 -4.63 3.91 2.04
CA SER A 81 -3.91 4.77 2.99
C SER A 81 -2.40 4.52 2.91
N LEU A 82 -1.61 5.60 2.91
CA LEU A 82 -0.16 5.53 3.01
C LEU A 82 0.25 5.40 4.48
N VAL A 83 1.06 4.39 4.81
CA VAL A 83 1.41 4.06 6.20
C VAL A 83 2.90 3.81 6.35
N ALA A 84 3.42 4.16 7.52
CA ALA A 84 4.78 3.87 7.93
C ALA A 84 4.79 2.60 8.79
N VAL A 85 5.62 1.64 8.41
CA VAL A 85 5.72 0.32 9.05
C VAL A 85 7.13 0.04 9.54
N GLU A 86 7.24 -0.90 10.46
CA GLU A 86 8.51 -1.39 10.98
C GLU A 86 9.37 -2.08 9.92
N ALA A 87 10.66 -1.72 9.89
CA ALA A 87 11.68 -2.32 9.04
C ALA A 87 13.01 -2.41 9.80
N ASN A 88 13.86 -3.37 9.44
CA ASN A 88 15.18 -3.57 10.07
C ASN A 88 16.30 -3.16 9.09
N PRO A 89 17.03 -2.04 9.34
CA PRO A 89 16.79 -0.97 10.31
C PRO A 89 15.81 0.10 9.80
N GLY A 90 15.09 0.77 10.71
CA GLY A 90 14.28 1.96 10.40
C GLY A 90 12.80 1.68 10.15
N HIS A 91 12.24 2.34 9.13
CA HIS A 91 10.82 2.25 8.78
C HIS A 91 10.70 2.20 7.25
N ASP A 92 9.66 1.53 6.77
CA ASP A 92 9.32 1.49 5.35
C ASP A 92 7.97 2.19 5.11
N ILE A 93 7.77 2.69 3.90
CA ILE A 93 6.53 3.38 3.50
C ILE A 93 5.81 2.50 2.50
N GLY A 94 4.57 2.16 2.83
CA GLY A 94 3.74 1.30 2.00
C GLY A 94 2.30 1.75 1.94
N VAL A 95 1.54 1.08 1.08
CA VAL A 95 0.13 1.36 0.84
C VAL A 95 -0.69 0.24 1.45
N VAL A 96 -1.73 0.58 2.22
CA VAL A 96 -2.68 -0.40 2.73
C VAL A 96 -3.46 -1.01 1.56
N CYS A 97 -3.31 -2.32 1.38
CA CYS A 97 -3.91 -3.08 0.29
C CYS A 97 -5.20 -3.79 0.75
N LEU A 98 -5.21 -4.31 1.98
CA LEU A 98 -6.35 -5.02 2.59
C LEU A 98 -6.45 -4.70 4.08
N THR A 99 -7.69 -4.64 4.58
CA THR A 99 -8.05 -4.49 6.00
C THR A 99 -9.20 -5.45 6.35
N GLY A 100 -9.45 -5.69 7.64
CA GLY A 100 -10.60 -6.49 8.10
C GLY A 100 -10.45 -8.00 7.90
N ARG A 101 -11.58 -8.69 7.72
CA ARG A 101 -11.66 -10.17 7.64
C ARG A 101 -10.78 -10.77 6.55
N GLU A 102 -10.68 -10.09 5.42
CA GLU A 102 -9.94 -10.56 4.25
C GLU A 102 -8.45 -10.76 4.57
N VAL A 103 -7.90 -9.91 5.45
CA VAL A 103 -6.50 -10.03 5.89
C VAL A 103 -6.28 -11.38 6.58
N ILE A 104 -7.18 -11.77 7.50
CA ILE A 104 -7.11 -13.05 8.20
C ILE A 104 -7.18 -14.23 7.22
N GLN A 105 -8.08 -14.17 6.24
CA GLN A 105 -8.20 -15.23 5.23
C GLN A 105 -6.93 -15.33 4.35
N GLN A 106 -6.36 -14.19 3.98
CA GLN A 106 -5.12 -14.15 3.19
C GLN A 106 -3.91 -14.63 3.99
N MET A 107 -3.82 -14.27 5.27
CA MET A 107 -2.77 -14.76 6.17
C MET A 107 -2.84 -16.28 6.32
N LYS A 108 -4.04 -16.83 6.51
CA LYS A 108 -4.28 -18.30 6.55
C LYS A 108 -3.85 -18.97 5.24
N ARG A 109 -4.23 -18.39 4.09
CA ARG A 109 -3.88 -18.91 2.75
C ARG A 109 -2.38 -18.87 2.47
N LYS A 110 -1.72 -17.74 2.76
CA LYS A 110 -0.30 -17.53 2.48
C LYS A 110 0.63 -18.19 3.51
N LYS A 111 0.08 -18.84 4.54
CA LYS A 111 0.83 -19.37 5.69
C LYS A 111 1.84 -18.35 6.23
N SER A 112 1.42 -17.08 6.29
CA SER A 112 2.27 -15.96 6.66
C SER A 112 2.51 -15.93 8.18
N LYS A 113 3.20 -16.93 8.69
CA LYS A 113 3.92 -16.83 9.96
C LYS A 113 5.36 -16.54 9.59
N ASN A 114 5.87 -15.37 9.97
CA ASN A 114 7.31 -15.16 10.00
C ASN A 114 7.94 -16.24 10.90
N ASN A 115 9.22 -16.56 10.70
CA ASN A 115 9.90 -17.68 11.35
C ASN A 115 9.81 -17.71 12.90
N ASN A 116 9.37 -16.62 13.54
CA ASN A 116 9.19 -16.49 14.99
C ASN A 116 7.72 -16.36 15.45
N GLY A 117 6.74 -16.41 14.54
CA GLY A 117 5.31 -16.31 14.86
C GLY A 117 4.75 -14.89 15.03
N GLU A 118 5.59 -13.85 15.10
CA GLU A 118 5.16 -12.46 15.30
C GLU A 118 5.19 -11.63 14.01
N LEU A 119 4.15 -10.82 13.82
CA LEU A 119 4.07 -9.82 12.74
C LEU A 119 4.77 -8.53 13.16
N LEU A 120 5.36 -7.85 12.18
CA LEU A 120 5.93 -6.52 12.36
C LEU A 120 4.82 -5.50 12.65
N ASN A 121 5.18 -4.41 13.33
CA ASN A 121 4.21 -3.39 13.72
C ASN A 121 4.00 -2.32 12.63
N LEU A 122 2.76 -1.86 12.51
CA LEU A 122 2.42 -0.62 11.83
C LEU A 122 2.47 0.52 12.84
N TYR A 123 3.21 1.58 12.51
CA TYR A 123 3.45 2.66 13.46
C TYR A 123 2.46 3.81 13.34
N ARG A 124 2.25 4.32 12.12
CA ARG A 124 1.48 5.55 11.89
C ARG A 124 1.02 5.69 10.45
N ILE A 125 0.06 6.58 10.24
CA ILE A 125 -0.22 7.16 8.92
C ILE A 125 1.02 7.95 8.47
N ALA A 126 1.33 7.87 7.17
CA ALA A 126 2.48 8.56 6.60
C ALA A 126 2.37 10.07 6.80
N LYS A 127 3.48 10.71 7.19
CA LYS A 127 3.56 12.17 7.27
C LYS A 127 3.76 12.77 5.87
N GLU A 128 3.58 14.08 5.73
CA GLU A 128 3.85 14.78 4.46
C GLU A 128 5.25 14.50 3.92
N ASN A 129 6.28 14.57 4.78
CA ASN A 129 7.66 14.22 4.40
C ASN A 129 7.82 12.78 3.90
N ASP A 130 7.02 11.83 4.41
CA ASP A 130 7.04 10.43 3.97
C ASP A 130 6.38 10.32 2.58
N ILE A 131 5.28 11.04 2.36
CA ILE A 131 4.56 11.12 1.08
C ILE A 131 5.46 11.71 -0.01
N ASP A 132 6.17 12.81 0.27
CA ASP A 132 7.07 13.45 -0.69
C ASP A 132 8.20 12.51 -1.13
N LYS A 133 8.84 11.84 -0.16
CA LYS A 133 9.86 10.82 -0.44
C LYS A 133 9.30 9.68 -1.26
N PHE A 134 8.08 9.23 -0.96
CA PHE A 134 7.42 8.17 -1.70
C PHE A 134 7.16 8.59 -3.16
N LEU A 135 6.64 9.80 -3.38
CA LEU A 135 6.40 10.36 -4.70
C LEU A 135 7.68 10.52 -5.50
N ASP A 136 8.74 11.07 -4.90
CA ASP A 136 10.03 11.23 -5.56
C ASP A 136 10.68 9.89 -5.91
N ALA A 137 10.52 8.89 -5.04
CA ALA A 137 10.97 7.54 -5.31
C ALA A 137 10.22 6.89 -6.47
N ILE A 138 8.93 7.22 -6.69
CA ILE A 138 8.17 6.74 -7.87
C ILE A 138 8.62 7.50 -9.13
N LYS A 139 8.80 8.82 -9.07
CA LYS A 139 9.27 9.62 -10.23
C LYS A 139 10.62 9.11 -10.75
N ASN A 140 11.49 8.65 -9.86
CA ASN A 140 12.81 8.13 -10.22
C ASN A 140 12.78 6.72 -10.82
N GLU A 141 11.73 5.91 -10.56
CA GLU A 141 11.64 4.53 -11.07
C GLU A 141 11.70 4.46 -12.59
N GLU A 142 10.99 5.34 -13.29
CA GLU A 142 10.96 5.31 -14.76
C GLU A 142 12.35 5.54 -15.37
N LYS A 143 13.10 6.49 -14.83
CA LYS A 143 14.47 6.81 -15.27
C LYS A 143 15.40 5.63 -15.04
N VAL A 144 15.34 5.02 -13.85
CA VAL A 144 16.16 3.85 -13.49
C VAL A 144 15.83 2.67 -14.40
N ILE A 145 14.55 2.36 -14.64
CA ILE A 145 14.15 1.26 -15.52
C ILE A 145 14.70 1.45 -16.94
N LYS A 146 14.63 2.66 -17.49
CA LYS A 146 15.19 2.98 -18.82
C LYS A 146 16.71 2.79 -18.85
N GLN A 147 17.42 3.24 -17.81
CA GLN A 147 18.87 3.08 -17.70
C GLN A 147 19.27 1.60 -17.59
N THR A 148 18.62 0.83 -16.72
CA THR A 148 18.88 -0.61 -16.56
C THR A 148 18.72 -1.35 -17.89
N LYS A 149 17.65 -1.07 -18.65
CA LYS A 149 17.43 -1.67 -19.98
C LYS A 149 18.56 -1.34 -20.97
N LYS A 150 19.07 -0.11 -20.95
CA LYS A 150 20.21 0.30 -21.82
C LYS A 150 21.49 -0.46 -21.44
N ILE A 151 21.76 -0.60 -20.15
CA ILE A 151 22.95 -1.31 -19.65
C ILE A 151 22.89 -2.79 -20.00
N SER A 152 21.74 -3.44 -19.80
CA SER A 152 21.54 -4.85 -20.17
C SER A 152 21.77 -5.10 -21.66
N LYS A 153 21.28 -4.21 -22.53
CA LYS A 153 21.50 -4.31 -23.98
C LYS A 153 22.96 -4.08 -24.41
N LYS A 154 23.72 -3.28 -23.65
CA LYS A 154 25.14 -3.00 -23.96
C LYS A 154 26.07 -4.13 -23.53
N LYS A 155 25.61 -5.02 -22.64
CA LYS A 155 26.36 -6.19 -22.15
C LYS A 155 26.04 -7.48 -22.90
N ALA A 156 25.04 -7.47 -23.77
CA ALA A 156 24.69 -8.57 -24.67
C ALA A 156 25.32 -8.33 -26.04
#